data_AF-A0A377ZKH5-F1
#
_entry.id   AF-A0A377ZKH5-F1
#
_cell.length_a   1.000
_cell.length_b   1.000
_cell.length_c   1.000
_cell.angle_alpha   90.00
_cell.angle_beta   90.00
_cell.angle_gamma   90.00
#
_symmetry.space_group_name_H-M   'P 1'
#
loop_
_entity.id
_entity.type
_entity.pdbx_description
1 polymer ?
#
loop_
_entity_poly.entity_id
_entity_poly.type
_entity_poly.pdbx_seq_one_letter_code
_entity_poly.pdbx_strand_id
1 'polypeptide(L)'
;MKRAELDVVVLSEDLPNEGLVKGTLGTIVMVFNSPTTGYLVEFCDEKGKTIAMPVLFPAQLKRYFTIRNLKSLMVEGNYPVADPVDPDVMADLMHKVAPVEWEDKKRRVYEDIQRLLISRPDYADMFNIMDGGEYNGMTLYSLVQAENGEPAWSNIFVRNFDTRINEIYVDPNLIGKVVIGEEGMSVIVYSFTDDRFEIRDKVSSDYVIESHTHFNGLLSALIEPVS
;
A
#
# COMPACT_ATOMS: atom_id res chain seq x y z
N MET A 1 1.50 -4.24 20.20
CA MET A 1 0.64 -3.28 20.93
C MET A 1 -0.77 -3.86 21.11
N LYS A 2 -1.41 -3.61 22.25
CA LYS A 2 -2.81 -4.03 22.50
C LYS A 2 -3.76 -3.08 21.76
N ARG A 3 -4.88 -3.59 21.21
CA ARG A 3 -5.90 -2.77 20.54
C ARG A 3 -6.72 -1.98 21.58
N ALA A 4 -7.13 -0.77 21.22
CA ALA A 4 -7.88 0.16 22.06
C ALA A 4 -9.21 0.56 21.40
N GLU A 5 -10.05 1.29 22.13
CA GLU A 5 -11.24 1.92 21.57
C GLU A 5 -10.85 2.91 20.48
N LEU A 6 -11.71 3.04 19.47
CA LEU A 6 -11.54 3.82 18.24
C LEU A 6 -10.48 3.31 17.27
N ASP A 7 -9.75 2.23 17.59
CA ASP A 7 -8.90 1.55 16.61
C ASP A 7 -9.76 0.98 15.48
N VAL A 8 -9.29 1.18 14.24
CA VAL A 8 -9.85 0.54 13.05
C VAL A 8 -9.22 -0.85 12.91
N VAL A 9 -10.07 -1.84 12.65
CA VAL A 9 -9.70 -3.24 12.49
C VAL A 9 -10.29 -3.82 11.21
N VAL A 10 -9.69 -4.90 10.73
CA VAL A 10 -10.16 -5.63 9.55
C VAL A 10 -10.66 -7.00 10.02
N LEU A 11 -11.86 -7.39 9.60
CA LEU A 11 -12.40 -8.71 9.89
C LEU A 11 -11.60 -9.80 9.17
N SER A 12 -11.16 -10.85 9.88
CA SER A 12 -10.26 -11.88 9.33
C SER A 12 -10.98 -13.08 8.70
N GLU A 13 -12.28 -13.21 8.91
CA GLU A 13 -13.13 -14.32 8.45
C GLU A 13 -14.54 -13.84 8.07
N ASP A 14 -15.30 -14.63 7.33
CA ASP A 14 -16.71 -14.30 7.07
C ASP A 14 -17.56 -14.54 8.31
N LEU A 15 -18.53 -13.65 8.56
CA LEU A 15 -19.57 -13.83 9.58
C LEU A 15 -20.95 -13.73 8.93
N PRO A 16 -21.42 -14.78 8.23
CA PRO A 16 -22.64 -14.73 7.41
C PRO A 16 -23.89 -14.36 8.20
N ASN A 17 -23.98 -14.77 9.47
CA ASN A 17 -25.12 -14.46 10.35
C ASN A 17 -25.22 -12.96 10.68
N GLU A 18 -24.10 -12.24 10.62
CA GLU A 18 -24.01 -10.79 10.85
C GLU A 18 -24.04 -10.01 9.52
N GLY A 19 -24.08 -10.71 8.37
CA GLY A 19 -23.97 -10.09 7.04
C GLY A 19 -22.59 -9.49 6.75
N LEU A 20 -21.54 -9.95 7.44
CA LEU A 20 -20.18 -9.43 7.27
C LEU A 20 -19.30 -10.42 6.50
N VAL A 21 -18.43 -9.88 5.66
CA VAL A 21 -17.44 -10.63 4.89
C VAL A 21 -16.02 -10.32 5.38
N LYS A 22 -15.10 -11.28 5.24
CA LYS A 22 -13.68 -11.10 5.48
C LYS A 22 -13.17 -9.85 4.74
N GLY A 23 -12.34 -9.06 5.41
CA GLY A 23 -11.82 -7.80 4.86
C GLY A 23 -12.67 -6.57 5.19
N THR A 24 -13.89 -6.73 5.74
CA THR A 24 -14.71 -5.59 6.15
C THR A 24 -14.02 -4.80 7.27
N LEU A 25 -14.00 -3.47 7.14
CA LEU A 25 -13.46 -2.57 8.16
C LEU A 25 -14.49 -2.33 9.27
N GLY A 26 -14.01 -2.36 10.52
CA GLY A 26 -14.81 -1.99 11.69
C GLY A 26 -14.02 -1.13 12.66
N THR A 27 -14.73 -0.50 13.59
CA THR A 27 -14.14 0.33 14.64
C THR A 27 -14.42 -0.29 16.00
N ILE A 28 -13.40 -0.43 16.83
CA ILE A 28 -13.58 -0.92 18.21
C ILE A 28 -14.32 0.15 19.00
N VAL A 29 -15.52 -0.16 19.49
CA VAL A 29 -16.31 0.75 20.33
C VAL A 29 -16.13 0.47 21.82
N MET A 30 -15.75 -0.76 22.19
CA MET A 30 -15.51 -1.14 23.58
C MET A 30 -14.51 -2.30 23.68
N VAL A 31 -13.65 -2.26 24.70
CA VAL A 31 -12.70 -3.33 25.00
C VAL A 31 -13.10 -4.08 26.27
N PHE A 32 -13.36 -5.39 26.14
CA PHE A 32 -13.56 -6.31 27.26
C PHE A 32 -12.22 -6.95 27.65
N ASN A 33 -11.95 -7.03 28.96
CA ASN A 33 -10.71 -7.62 29.48
C ASN A 33 -10.94 -8.82 30.42
N SER A 34 -12.20 -9.16 30.71
CA SER A 34 -12.59 -10.24 31.63
C SER A 34 -13.91 -10.88 31.18
N PRO A 35 -14.05 -12.22 31.20
CA PRO A 35 -13.04 -13.21 31.61
C PRO A 35 -11.93 -13.44 30.57
N THR A 36 -12.15 -13.03 29.32
CA THR A 36 -11.16 -13.06 28.23
C THR A 36 -11.18 -11.72 27.48
N THR A 37 -10.12 -11.43 26.72
CA THR A 37 -10.10 -10.22 25.88
C THR A 37 -11.06 -10.37 24.72
N GLY A 38 -11.93 -9.37 24.53
CA GLY A 38 -12.86 -9.28 23.41
C GLY A 38 -13.10 -7.82 23.04
N TYR A 39 -13.62 -7.58 21.84
CA TYR A 39 -13.83 -6.25 21.29
C TYR A 39 -15.25 -6.15 20.77
N LEU A 40 -16.03 -5.20 21.28
CA LEU A 40 -17.25 -4.79 20.60
C LEU A 40 -16.81 -3.95 19.39
N VAL A 41 -17.14 -4.39 18.19
CA VAL A 41 -16.70 -3.74 16.94
C VAL A 41 -17.91 -3.33 16.15
N GLU A 42 -18.02 -2.05 15.82
CA GLU A 42 -19.06 -1.54 14.93
C GLU A 42 -18.58 -1.64 13.48
N PHE A 43 -19.41 -2.25 12.64
CA PHE A 43 -19.24 -2.29 11.18
C PHE A 43 -20.33 -1.46 10.54
N CYS A 44 -19.95 -0.55 9.65
CA CYS A 44 -20.88 0.33 8.95
C CYS A 44 -20.81 0.14 7.44
N ASP A 45 -21.91 0.45 6.75
CA ASP A 45 -21.92 0.60 5.31
C ASP A 45 -21.24 1.90 4.87
N GLU A 46 -21.11 2.10 3.56
CA GLU A 46 -20.50 3.31 2.97
C GLU A 46 -21.20 4.62 3.35
N LYS A 47 -22.44 4.56 3.88
CA LYS A 47 -23.21 5.72 4.35
C LYS A 47 -23.06 5.95 5.85
N GLY A 48 -22.21 5.16 6.53
CA GLY A 48 -22.02 5.21 7.97
C GLY A 48 -23.16 4.57 8.77
N LYS A 49 -24.06 3.81 8.13
CA LYS A 49 -25.11 3.10 8.85
C LYS A 49 -24.55 1.78 9.37
N THR A 50 -24.75 1.50 10.66
CA THR A 50 -24.37 0.23 11.29
C THR A 50 -25.00 -0.95 10.55
N ILE A 51 -24.15 -1.87 10.10
CA ILE A 51 -24.50 -3.19 9.57
C ILE A 51 -24.67 -4.15 10.73
N ALA A 52 -23.64 -4.25 11.58
CA ALA A 52 -23.61 -5.13 12.74
C ALA A 52 -22.63 -4.59 13.80
N MET A 53 -22.79 -5.05 15.05
CA MET A 53 -21.89 -4.68 16.15
C MET A 53 -21.58 -5.88 17.06
N PRO A 54 -20.90 -6.93 16.54
CA PRO A 54 -20.61 -8.13 17.30
C PRO A 54 -19.47 -7.92 18.32
N VAL A 55 -19.41 -8.83 19.30
CA VAL A 55 -18.22 -9.00 20.14
C VAL A 55 -17.30 -10.01 19.48
N LEU A 56 -16.07 -9.59 19.17
CA LEU A 56 -15.08 -10.37 18.42
C LEU A 56 -13.82 -10.64 19.26
N PHE A 57 -13.24 -11.81 19.06
CA PHE A 57 -11.97 -12.20 19.68
C PHE A 57 -10.77 -11.62 18.93
N PRO A 58 -9.60 -11.48 19.58
CA PRO A 58 -8.38 -10.99 18.93
C PRO A 58 -8.00 -11.71 17.63
N ALA A 59 -8.27 -13.01 17.52
CA ALA A 59 -7.98 -13.84 16.34
C ALA A 59 -8.88 -13.55 15.12
N GLN A 60 -10.07 -12.98 15.37
CA GLN A 60 -11.04 -12.62 14.33
C GLN A 60 -10.75 -11.23 13.72
N LEU A 61 -9.75 -10.54 14.25
CA LEU A 61 -9.42 -9.17 13.90
C LEU A 61 -7.97 -9.06 13.45
N LYS A 62 -7.78 -8.39 12.32
CA LYS A 62 -6.50 -7.92 11.81
C LYS A 62 -6.36 -6.42 12.05
N ARG A 63 -5.13 -5.93 12.05
CA ARG A 63 -4.87 -4.49 12.20
C ARG A 63 -5.09 -3.79 10.87
N TYR A 64 -5.69 -2.60 10.92
CA TYR A 64 -5.73 -1.71 9.78
C TYR A 64 -4.58 -0.71 9.88
N PHE A 65 -3.74 -0.66 8.86
CA PHE A 65 -2.61 0.25 8.79
C PHE A 65 -2.88 1.34 7.76
N THR A 66 -2.78 2.58 8.22
CA THR A 66 -2.62 3.73 7.34
C THR A 66 -1.13 3.97 7.10
N ILE A 67 -0.81 4.74 6.07
CA ILE A 67 0.58 5.17 5.84
C ILE A 67 1.15 5.99 7.02
N ARG A 68 0.31 6.77 7.73
CA ARG A 68 0.73 7.49 8.94
C ARG A 68 1.13 6.52 10.05
N ASN A 69 0.33 5.47 10.26
CA ASN A 69 0.64 4.44 11.25
C ASN A 69 1.95 3.72 10.90
N LEU A 70 2.15 3.38 9.61
CA LEU A 70 3.40 2.77 9.15
C LEU A 70 4.60 3.70 9.37
N LYS A 71 4.51 4.98 8.96
CA LYS A 71 5.58 5.96 9.18
C LYS A 71 5.96 6.05 10.67
N SER A 72 4.98 6.13 11.57
CA SER A 72 5.25 6.13 13.01
C SER A 72 6.03 4.89 13.45
N LEU A 73 5.64 3.70 13.00
CA LEU A 73 6.35 2.46 13.29
C LEU A 73 7.78 2.45 12.73
N MET A 74 7.98 2.98 11.52
CA MET A 74 9.31 3.08 10.90
C MET A 74 10.22 3.99 11.73
N VAL A 75 9.73 5.17 12.12
CA VAL A 75 10.48 6.13 12.96
C VAL A 75 10.78 5.54 14.34
N GLU A 76 9.80 4.96 15.01
CA GLU A 76 9.99 4.31 16.33
C GLU A 76 10.98 3.15 16.28
N GLY A 77 10.99 2.42 15.16
CA GLY A 77 11.90 1.30 14.91
C GLY A 77 13.26 1.71 14.33
N ASN A 78 13.54 3.00 14.14
CA ASN A 78 14.73 3.52 13.45
C ASN A 78 14.95 2.92 12.04
N TYR A 79 13.87 2.65 11.31
CA TYR A 79 13.95 2.24 9.91
C TYR A 79 14.22 3.46 9.00
N PRO A 80 14.84 3.24 7.81
CA PRO A 80 14.94 4.27 6.78
C PRO A 80 13.56 4.71 6.30
N VAL A 81 13.26 6.00 6.46
CA VAL A 81 12.06 6.64 5.91
C VAL A 81 12.43 8.02 5.42
N ALA A 82 12.10 8.33 4.17
CA ALA A 82 12.40 9.63 3.59
C ALA A 82 11.34 10.66 3.97
N ASP A 83 11.74 11.92 4.01
CA ASP A 83 10.82 13.03 4.26
C ASP A 83 9.76 13.15 3.15
N PRO A 84 8.61 13.79 3.43
CA PRO A 84 7.59 14.03 2.41
C PRO A 84 8.15 14.71 1.16
N VAL A 85 7.54 14.42 0.01
CA VAL A 85 7.84 15.10 -1.24
C VAL A 85 7.39 16.55 -1.16
N ASP A 86 8.24 17.46 -1.62
CA ASP A 86 7.88 18.88 -1.73
C ASP A 86 6.64 19.05 -2.63
N PRO A 87 5.62 19.83 -2.23
CA PRO A 87 4.39 19.97 -3.00
C PRO A 87 4.56 20.46 -4.43
N ASP A 88 5.52 21.36 -4.68
CA ASP A 88 5.80 21.87 -6.02
C ASP A 88 6.45 20.77 -6.87
N VAL A 89 7.35 19.99 -6.27
CA VAL A 89 7.94 18.80 -6.92
C VAL A 89 6.87 17.75 -7.24
N MET A 90 5.94 17.51 -6.30
CA MET A 90 4.82 16.58 -6.52
C MET A 90 3.93 17.06 -7.68
N ALA A 91 3.57 18.34 -7.72
CA ALA A 91 2.79 18.92 -8.80
C ALA A 91 3.49 18.80 -10.16
N ASP A 92 4.79 19.10 -10.22
CA ASP A 92 5.61 18.92 -11.41
C ASP A 92 5.63 17.46 -11.86
N LEU A 93 5.87 16.53 -10.94
CA LEU A 93 5.92 15.11 -11.28
C LEU A 93 4.57 14.58 -11.77
N MET A 94 3.44 15.10 -11.28
CA MET A 94 2.11 14.69 -11.73
C MET A 94 1.68 15.30 -13.07
N HIS A 95 2.14 16.51 -13.41
CA HIS A 95 1.54 17.29 -14.51
C HIS A 95 2.50 17.70 -15.62
N LYS A 96 3.81 17.62 -15.40
CA LYS A 96 4.80 17.95 -16.42
C LYS A 96 4.81 16.88 -17.50
N VAL A 97 4.80 17.30 -18.76
CA VAL A 97 4.87 16.35 -19.89
C VAL A 97 6.24 15.70 -19.91
N ALA A 98 6.29 14.40 -20.21
CA ALA A 98 7.55 13.69 -20.39
C ALA A 98 8.43 14.38 -21.46
N PRO A 99 9.74 14.54 -21.23
CA PRO A 99 10.63 15.15 -22.21
C PRO A 99 10.59 14.42 -23.55
N VAL A 100 10.54 15.18 -24.66
CA VAL A 100 10.36 14.63 -26.01
C VAL A 100 11.58 13.81 -26.45
N GLU A 101 12.75 14.16 -25.93
CA GLU A 101 14.02 13.46 -26.17
C GLU A 101 14.12 12.11 -25.45
N TRP A 102 13.21 11.80 -24.51
CA TRP A 102 13.22 10.50 -23.86
C TRP A 102 12.77 9.39 -24.80
N GLU A 103 13.43 8.24 -24.69
CA GLU A 103 13.01 7.03 -25.40
C GLU A 103 11.60 6.61 -24.97
N ASP A 104 10.88 5.92 -25.89
CA ASP A 104 9.48 5.53 -25.69
C ASP A 104 9.25 4.74 -24.40
N LYS A 105 10.19 3.84 -24.03
CA LYS A 105 10.10 3.03 -22.80
C LYS A 105 10.17 3.91 -21.54
N LYS A 106 11.05 4.92 -21.52
CA LYS A 106 11.20 5.85 -20.39
C LYS A 106 9.97 6.76 -20.26
N ARG A 107 9.48 7.30 -21.38
CA ARG A 107 8.24 8.09 -21.41
C ARG A 107 7.05 7.29 -20.89
N ARG A 108 6.91 6.04 -21.33
CA ARG A 108 5.83 5.15 -20.88
C ARG A 108 5.86 4.90 -19.37
N VAL A 109 7.03 4.60 -18.80
CA VAL A 109 7.16 4.42 -17.34
C VAL A 109 6.74 5.69 -16.60
N TYR A 110 7.18 6.86 -17.09
CA TYR A 110 6.84 8.15 -16.50
C TYR A 110 5.33 8.43 -16.55
N GLU A 111 4.71 8.25 -17.71
CA GLU A 111 3.26 8.44 -17.92
C GLU A 111 2.41 7.47 -17.10
N ASP A 112 2.84 6.20 -16.97
CA ASP A 112 2.17 5.21 -16.12
C ASP A 112 2.21 5.68 -14.64
N ILE A 113 3.36 6.13 -14.14
CA ILE A 113 3.49 6.62 -12.76
C ILE A 113 2.62 7.87 -12.55
N GLN A 114 2.64 8.83 -13.47
CA GLN A 114 1.77 10.01 -13.43
C GLN A 114 0.29 9.62 -13.34
N ARG A 115 -0.12 8.69 -14.21
CA ARG A 115 -1.50 8.20 -14.21
C ARG A 115 -1.88 7.60 -12.86
N LEU A 116 -1.02 6.77 -12.26
CA LEU A 116 -1.27 6.21 -10.93
C LEU A 116 -1.44 7.31 -9.87
N LEU A 117 -0.52 8.28 -9.81
CA LEU A 117 -0.59 9.37 -8.83
C LEU A 117 -1.87 10.20 -8.97
N ILE A 118 -2.30 10.46 -10.20
CA ILE A 118 -3.54 11.21 -10.47
C ILE A 118 -4.78 10.39 -10.14
N SER A 119 -4.82 9.11 -10.52
CA SER A 119 -6.03 8.28 -10.39
C SER A 119 -6.21 7.68 -9.00
N ARG A 120 -5.15 7.58 -8.19
CA ARG A 120 -5.15 6.95 -6.86
C ARG A 120 -4.67 7.89 -5.76
N PRO A 121 -5.54 8.83 -5.30
CA PRO A 121 -5.20 9.72 -4.19
C PRO A 121 -4.82 8.97 -2.90
N ASP A 122 -5.40 7.79 -2.66
CA ASP A 122 -5.10 6.97 -1.49
C ASP A 122 -3.68 6.38 -1.49
N TYR A 123 -3.06 6.27 -2.67
CA TYR A 123 -1.63 5.98 -2.81
C TYR A 123 -0.80 7.28 -2.84
N ALA A 124 -1.23 8.28 -3.62
CA ALA A 124 -0.49 9.54 -3.76
C ALA A 124 -0.31 10.28 -2.43
N ASP A 125 -1.27 10.18 -1.50
CA ASP A 125 -1.16 10.78 -0.16
C ASP A 125 0.02 10.24 0.66
N MET A 126 0.56 9.06 0.31
CA MET A 126 1.81 8.57 0.87
C MET A 126 2.90 9.62 0.74
N PHE A 127 3.05 10.24 -0.44
CA PHE A 127 4.12 11.19 -0.72
C PHE A 127 3.97 12.53 0.01
N ASN A 128 2.75 12.88 0.46
CA ASN A 128 2.52 14.00 1.38
C ASN A 128 2.97 13.69 2.82
N ILE A 129 3.22 12.41 3.13
CA ILE A 129 3.51 11.91 4.48
C ILE A 129 4.96 11.41 4.57
N MET A 130 5.49 10.79 3.53
CA MET A 130 6.86 10.26 3.41
C MET A 130 7.19 9.96 1.94
N ASP A 131 8.45 10.06 1.55
CA ASP A 131 8.90 9.68 0.21
C ASP A 131 9.42 8.25 0.12
N GLY A 132 8.58 7.28 0.51
CA GLY A 132 8.98 5.87 0.56
C GLY A 132 9.90 5.54 1.74
N GLY A 133 10.35 4.29 1.80
CA GLY A 133 11.19 3.78 2.88
C GLY A 133 11.12 2.27 3.04
N GLU A 134 11.73 1.77 4.11
CA GLU A 134 11.86 0.35 4.40
C GLU A 134 11.20 -0.04 5.73
N TYR A 135 10.57 -1.21 5.78
CA TYR A 135 10.04 -1.76 7.02
C TYR A 135 10.08 -3.28 6.97
N ASN A 136 10.82 -3.92 7.88
CA ASN A 136 10.92 -5.39 7.97
C ASN A 136 11.25 -6.11 6.65
N GLY A 137 12.07 -5.50 5.79
CA GLY A 137 12.46 -6.09 4.49
C GLY A 137 11.48 -5.81 3.35
N MET A 138 10.34 -5.15 3.63
CA MET A 138 9.53 -4.47 2.62
C MET A 138 10.18 -3.14 2.27
N THR A 139 10.19 -2.80 0.98
CA THR A 139 10.55 -1.48 0.46
C THR A 139 9.36 -0.87 -0.27
N LEU A 140 8.97 0.35 0.12
CA LEU A 140 8.08 1.20 -0.64
C LEU A 140 8.92 2.21 -1.42
N TYR A 141 8.68 2.31 -2.72
CA TYR A 141 9.53 3.10 -3.61
C TYR A 141 9.29 4.60 -3.47
N SER A 142 10.40 5.35 -3.49
CA SER A 142 10.40 6.81 -3.44
C SER A 142 10.10 7.40 -4.80
N LEU A 143 9.55 8.61 -4.80
CA LEU A 143 9.22 9.38 -5.98
C LEU A 143 10.35 10.32 -6.38
N VAL A 144 11.05 10.95 -5.43
CA VAL A 144 12.12 11.92 -5.72
C VAL A 144 13.41 11.19 -6.06
N GLN A 145 14.07 11.67 -7.12
CA GLN A 145 15.27 11.07 -7.71
C GLN A 145 16.59 11.46 -7.02
N ALA A 146 16.60 12.08 -5.84
CA ALA A 146 17.87 12.39 -5.17
C ALA A 146 17.74 12.86 -3.72
N GLU A 147 18.51 12.25 -2.83
CA GLU A 147 19.30 13.01 -1.88
C GLU A 147 20.71 13.14 -2.48
N ASN A 148 21.27 14.35 -2.58
CA ASN A 148 22.64 14.61 -3.05
C ASN A 148 22.95 14.32 -4.54
N GLY A 149 21.95 14.31 -5.41
CA GLY A 149 22.13 14.24 -6.88
C GLY A 149 22.26 12.83 -7.48
N GLU A 150 22.15 11.77 -6.67
CA GLU A 150 22.11 10.38 -7.12
C GLU A 150 20.70 9.80 -6.95
N PRO A 151 20.13 9.10 -7.95
CA PRO A 151 18.89 8.35 -7.81
C PRO A 151 18.95 7.40 -6.61
N ALA A 152 18.02 7.58 -5.67
CA ALA A 152 17.80 6.56 -4.65
C ALA A 152 17.57 5.22 -5.36
N TRP A 153 18.26 4.16 -4.92
CA TRP A 153 18.11 2.83 -5.52
C TRP A 153 16.66 2.35 -5.49
N SER A 154 15.88 2.80 -4.51
CA SER A 154 14.45 2.55 -4.33
C SER A 154 13.55 3.53 -5.10
N ASN A 155 14.07 4.33 -6.03
CA ASN A 155 13.27 5.27 -6.80
C ASN A 155 12.33 4.56 -7.78
N ILE A 156 11.06 4.94 -7.76
CA ILE A 156 9.99 4.31 -8.53
C ILE A 156 10.26 4.30 -10.04
N PHE A 157 10.86 5.35 -10.61
CA PHE A 157 11.14 5.40 -12.04
C PHE A 157 12.23 4.40 -12.43
N VAL A 158 13.34 4.36 -11.67
CA VAL A 158 14.44 3.43 -11.88
C VAL A 158 13.93 1.99 -11.77
N ARG A 159 13.20 1.69 -10.69
CA ARG A 159 12.71 0.34 -10.41
C ARG A 159 11.68 -0.14 -11.43
N ASN A 160 10.80 0.73 -11.93
CA ASN A 160 9.86 0.36 -13.00
C ASN A 160 10.59 0.12 -14.33
N PHE A 161 11.59 0.93 -14.65
CA PHE A 161 12.41 0.72 -15.84
C PHE A 161 13.12 -0.64 -15.77
N ASP A 162 13.83 -0.91 -14.67
CA ASP A 162 14.63 -2.13 -14.50
C ASP A 162 13.77 -3.40 -14.44
N THR A 163 12.64 -3.35 -13.71
CA THR A 163 11.82 -4.53 -13.44
C THR A 163 10.85 -4.85 -14.58
N ARG A 164 10.29 -3.83 -15.24
CA ARG A 164 9.16 -4.04 -16.17
C ARG A 164 9.53 -3.91 -17.64
N ILE A 165 10.27 -2.86 -18.02
CA ILE A 165 10.40 -2.44 -19.43
C ILE A 165 11.82 -1.92 -19.70
N ASN A 166 12.85 -2.70 -19.33
CA ASN A 166 14.25 -2.31 -19.52
C ASN A 166 14.68 -2.45 -20.99
N GLU A 167 15.95 -2.18 -21.29
CA GLU A 167 16.46 -2.18 -22.67
C GLU A 167 16.34 -3.55 -23.35
N ILE A 168 16.63 -4.63 -22.62
CA ILE A 168 16.79 -5.98 -23.15
C ILE A 168 15.56 -6.88 -22.94
N TYR A 169 14.69 -6.53 -22.00
CA TYR A 169 13.56 -7.36 -21.59
C TYR A 169 12.36 -6.51 -21.20
N VAL A 170 11.18 -7.01 -21.55
CA VAL A 170 9.89 -6.45 -21.14
C VAL A 170 9.11 -7.58 -20.49
N ASP A 171 8.78 -7.43 -19.21
CA ASP A 171 7.95 -8.40 -18.51
C ASP A 171 6.50 -8.28 -19.01
N PRO A 172 5.97 -9.28 -19.74
CA PRO A 172 4.61 -9.21 -20.29
C PRO A 172 3.54 -9.15 -19.20
N ASN A 173 3.79 -9.70 -18.01
CA ASN A 173 2.84 -9.75 -16.91
C ASN A 173 2.76 -8.44 -16.13
N LEU A 174 3.79 -7.59 -16.25
CA LEU A 174 3.84 -6.26 -15.62
C LEU A 174 3.54 -5.11 -16.59
N ILE A 175 3.15 -5.43 -17.83
CA ILE A 175 2.56 -4.46 -18.76
C ILE A 175 1.23 -3.95 -18.19
N GLY A 176 1.02 -2.63 -18.26
CA GLY A 176 -0.19 -2.00 -17.74
C GLY A 176 -0.27 -1.99 -16.21
N LYS A 177 0.87 -2.14 -15.52
CA LYS A 177 0.98 -2.06 -14.06
C LYS A 177 1.99 -0.99 -13.67
N VAL A 178 2.14 -0.66 -12.39
CA VAL A 178 3.26 0.12 -11.86
C VAL A 178 3.81 -0.62 -10.66
N VAL A 179 5.11 -0.88 -10.62
CA VAL A 179 5.76 -1.45 -9.43
C VAL A 179 5.94 -0.33 -8.42
N ILE A 180 5.39 -0.50 -7.22
CA ILE A 180 5.39 0.51 -6.16
C ILE A 180 6.23 0.10 -4.95
N GLY A 181 6.71 -1.14 -4.93
CA GLY A 181 7.54 -1.67 -3.86
C GLY A 181 7.87 -3.14 -4.08
N GLU A 182 8.58 -3.72 -3.11
CA GLU A 182 8.91 -5.14 -3.06
C GLU A 182 9.03 -5.64 -1.62
N GLU A 183 8.85 -6.95 -1.45
CA GLU A 183 9.04 -7.63 -0.16
C GLU A 183 9.60 -9.03 -0.43
N GLY A 184 10.88 -9.25 -0.12
CA GLY A 184 11.54 -10.54 -0.35
C GLY A 184 11.44 -11.02 -1.81
N MET A 185 10.69 -12.12 -2.03
CA MET A 185 10.45 -12.71 -3.34
C MET A 185 9.18 -12.18 -4.03
N SER A 186 8.56 -11.14 -3.48
CA SER A 186 7.34 -10.55 -4.00
C SER A 186 7.60 -9.15 -4.57
N VAL A 187 6.88 -8.82 -5.64
CA VAL A 187 6.79 -7.47 -6.20
C VAL A 187 5.40 -6.91 -5.91
N ILE A 188 5.36 -5.66 -5.46
CA ILE A 188 4.11 -4.97 -5.13
C ILE A 188 3.79 -4.03 -6.28
N VAL A 189 2.60 -4.16 -6.85
CA VAL A 189 2.19 -3.41 -8.03
C VAL A 189 0.82 -2.80 -7.89
N TYR A 190 0.55 -1.78 -8.70
CA TYR A 190 -0.80 -1.36 -9.04
C TYR A 190 -1.13 -1.79 -10.47
N SER A 191 -2.26 -2.46 -10.68
CA SER A 191 -2.77 -2.86 -12.00
C SER A 191 -3.80 -1.86 -12.51
N PHE A 192 -3.53 -1.23 -13.67
CA PHE A 192 -4.53 -0.36 -14.31
C PHE A 192 -5.70 -1.14 -14.90
N THR A 193 -5.47 -2.38 -15.29
CA THR A 193 -6.51 -3.24 -15.90
C THR A 193 -7.55 -3.65 -14.86
N ASP A 194 -7.08 -4.01 -13.67
CA ASP A 194 -7.94 -4.56 -12.61
C ASP A 194 -8.38 -3.49 -11.61
N ASP A 195 -7.75 -2.31 -11.62
CA ASP A 195 -7.88 -1.24 -10.63
C ASP A 195 -7.66 -1.77 -9.20
N ARG A 196 -6.56 -2.50 -9.02
CA ARG A 196 -6.17 -3.14 -7.75
C ARG A 196 -4.68 -2.97 -7.49
N PHE A 197 -4.34 -2.89 -6.22
CA PHE A 197 -2.99 -3.18 -5.75
C PHE A 197 -2.84 -4.68 -5.61
N GLU A 198 -1.68 -5.21 -5.99
CA GLU A 198 -1.42 -6.64 -6.02
C GLU A 198 -0.04 -6.94 -5.44
N ILE A 199 0.04 -8.05 -4.70
CA ILE A 199 1.29 -8.70 -4.33
C ILE A 199 1.48 -9.85 -5.31
N ARG A 200 2.58 -9.86 -6.05
CA ARG A 200 2.89 -10.87 -7.07
C ARG A 200 4.21 -11.56 -6.77
N ASP A 201 4.35 -12.81 -7.18
CA ASP A 201 5.64 -13.49 -7.11
C ASP A 201 6.63 -12.85 -8.12
N LYS A 202 7.87 -12.60 -7.71
CA LYS A 202 8.88 -11.93 -8.53
C LYS A 202 9.48 -12.84 -9.61
N VAL A 203 9.43 -14.15 -9.42
CA VAL A 203 9.91 -15.15 -10.40
C VAL A 203 8.79 -15.51 -11.38
N SER A 204 7.56 -15.64 -10.89
CA SER A 204 6.36 -15.90 -11.69
C SER A 204 5.41 -14.70 -11.60
N SER A 205 5.76 -13.63 -12.31
CA SER A 205 5.04 -12.34 -12.26
C SER A 205 3.58 -12.38 -12.73
N ASP A 206 3.14 -13.47 -13.35
CA ASP A 206 1.74 -13.76 -13.66
C ASP A 206 0.92 -14.16 -12.43
N TYR A 207 1.56 -14.75 -11.42
CA TYR A 207 0.93 -15.23 -10.20
C TYR A 207 0.65 -14.10 -9.20
N VAL A 208 -0.65 -13.87 -8.93
CA VAL A 208 -1.12 -12.93 -7.90
C VAL A 208 -1.29 -13.68 -6.58
N ILE A 209 -0.54 -13.25 -5.56
CA ILE A 209 -0.60 -13.78 -4.19
C ILE A 209 -1.81 -13.18 -3.47
N GLU A 210 -1.95 -11.86 -3.52
CA GLU A 210 -3.06 -11.12 -2.89
C GLU A 210 -3.41 -9.87 -3.71
N SER A 211 -4.66 -9.39 -3.61
CA SER A 211 -5.15 -8.18 -4.27
C SER A 211 -6.00 -7.34 -3.34
N HIS A 212 -5.86 -6.02 -3.44
CA HIS A 212 -6.55 -5.03 -2.60
C HIS A 212 -7.07 -3.87 -3.45
N THR A 213 -8.28 -3.41 -3.20
CA THR A 213 -8.79 -2.20 -3.86
C THR A 213 -8.20 -0.93 -3.26
N HIS A 214 -7.87 -0.88 -1.98
CA HIS A 214 -7.33 0.31 -1.31
C HIS A 214 -5.88 0.12 -0.87
N PHE A 215 -5.08 1.19 -0.92
CA PHE A 215 -3.67 1.15 -0.59
C PHE A 215 -3.44 0.75 0.87
N ASN A 216 -4.23 1.28 1.80
CA ASN A 216 -4.16 0.89 3.22
C ASN A 216 -4.53 -0.60 3.44
N GLY A 217 -5.37 -1.17 2.58
CA GLY A 217 -5.67 -2.61 2.60
C GLY A 217 -4.41 -3.43 2.28
N LEU A 218 -3.68 -3.01 1.24
CA LEU A 218 -2.37 -3.58 0.90
C LEU A 218 -1.35 -3.41 2.03
N LEU A 219 -1.21 -2.20 2.61
CA LEU A 219 -0.30 -1.97 3.74
C LEU A 219 -0.63 -2.87 4.93
N SER A 220 -1.91 -3.10 5.18
CA SER A 220 -2.34 -3.96 6.27
C SER A 220 -1.92 -5.42 6.06
N ALA A 221 -1.95 -5.91 4.83
CA ALA A 221 -1.48 -7.26 4.49
C ALA A 221 0.05 -7.38 4.64
N LEU A 222 0.79 -6.37 4.20
CA LEU A 222 2.27 -6.38 4.20
C LEU A 222 2.89 -6.23 5.61
N ILE A 223 2.19 -5.58 6.54
CA ILE A 223 2.73 -5.31 7.89
C ILE A 223 2.37 -6.41 8.90
N GLU A 224 1.50 -7.36 8.53
CA GLU A 224 1.16 -8.45 9.44
C GLU A 224 2.39 -9.28 9.80
N PRO A 225 2.65 -9.50 11.11
CA PRO A 225 3.71 -10.41 11.50
C PRO A 225 3.36 -11.80 10.98
N VAL A 226 4.29 -12.42 10.26
CA VAL A 226 4.27 -13.87 10.04
C VAL A 226 4.24 -14.51 11.42
N SER A 227 3.08 -15.03 11.79
CA SER A 227 2.83 -15.71 13.06
C SER A 227 3.66 -16.98 13.20
#